data_AF-A0A842NJZ7-F1
#
_entry.id   AF-A0A842NJZ7-F1
#
_cell.length_a   1.000
_cell.length_b   1.000
_cell.length_c   1.000
_cell.angle_alpha   90.00
_cell.angle_beta   90.00
_cell.angle_gamma   90.00
#
_symmetry.space_group_name_H-M   'P 1'
#
loop_
_entity.id
_entity.type
_entity.pdbx_description
1 polymer ?
#
loop_
_entity_poly.entity_id
_entity_poly.type
_entity_poly.pdbx_seq_one_letter_code
_entity_poly.pdbx_strand_id
1 'polypeptide(L)' 'TEVTGNYLRYYAFAIGENDELIKSKLREEYKKDLTCEEGVKLALKIFKDLQGEDFSKDRFDVGIIDKTKKLVKKTGRDF' A
#
# COMPACT_ATOMS: atom_id res chain seq x y z
N THR A 1 -5.70 -12.88 -6.19
CA THR A 1 -5.81 -14.17 -6.87
C THR A 1 -4.50 -14.42 -7.59
N GLU A 2 -3.98 -15.62 -7.54
CA GLU A 2 -2.83 -16.02 -8.36
C GLU A 2 -3.30 -16.61 -9.69
N VAL A 3 -2.42 -16.67 -10.69
CA VAL A 3 -2.74 -17.25 -12.01
C VAL A 3 -3.20 -18.71 -11.90
N THR A 4 -2.74 -19.42 -10.86
CA THR A 4 -3.13 -20.80 -10.52
C THR A 4 -4.54 -20.94 -9.94
N GLY A 5 -5.25 -19.83 -9.70
CA GLY A 5 -6.58 -19.85 -9.08
C GLY A 5 -6.57 -19.90 -7.55
N ASN A 6 -5.40 -19.81 -6.91
CA ASN A 6 -5.30 -19.72 -5.47
C ASN A 6 -5.87 -18.39 -4.94
N TYR A 7 -6.64 -18.47 -3.86
CA TYR A 7 -7.17 -17.33 -3.12
C TYR A 7 -6.54 -17.29 -1.74
N LEU A 8 -5.85 -16.19 -1.46
CA LEU A 8 -5.13 -15.96 -0.21
C LEU A 8 -5.65 -14.68 0.43
N ARG A 9 -5.83 -14.70 1.76
CA ARG A 9 -6.21 -13.52 2.55
C ARG A 9 -4.95 -12.93 3.19
N TYR A 10 -4.77 -11.63 3.03
CA TYR A 10 -3.63 -10.90 3.58
C TYR A 10 -4.08 -9.76 4.49
N TYR A 11 -3.24 -9.41 5.46
CA TYR A 11 -3.37 -8.16 6.22
C TYR A 11 -2.75 -6.98 5.47
N ALA A 12 -1.56 -7.19 4.88
CA ALA A 12 -0.90 -6.28 3.95
C ALA A 12 -0.17 -7.11 2.88
N PHE A 13 -0.15 -6.63 1.65
CA PHE A 13 0.48 -7.34 0.53
C PHE A 13 0.88 -6.36 -0.58
N ALA A 14 1.84 -6.75 -1.41
CA ALA A 14 2.27 -6.01 -2.59
C ALA A 14 2.46 -6.97 -3.77
N ILE A 15 2.27 -6.46 -4.98
CA ILE A 15 2.48 -7.16 -6.25
C ILE A 15 3.15 -6.20 -7.24
N GLY A 16 3.81 -6.73 -8.25
CA GLY A 16 4.49 -5.96 -9.28
C GLY A 16 6.00 -5.90 -9.07
N GLU A 17 6.65 -4.91 -9.65
CA GLU A 17 8.09 -4.74 -9.52
C GLU A 17 8.47 -4.41 -8.07
N ASN A 18 9.58 -4.98 -7.59
CA ASN A 18 10.08 -4.80 -6.22
C ASN A 18 9.12 -5.29 -5.11
N ASP A 19 8.15 -6.14 -5.43
CA ASP A 19 7.17 -6.62 -4.44
C ASP A 19 7.81 -7.38 -3.26
N GLU A 20 8.87 -8.14 -3.49
CA GLU A 20 9.60 -8.83 -2.41
C GLU A 20 10.24 -7.85 -1.41
N LEU A 21 10.80 -6.74 -1.90
CA LEU A 21 11.36 -5.69 -1.04
C LEU A 21 10.24 -4.97 -0.27
N ILE A 22 9.15 -4.62 -0.94
CA ILE A 22 7.99 -3.98 -0.31
C ILE A 22 7.37 -4.90 0.73
N LYS A 23 7.21 -6.20 0.44
CA LYS A 23 6.71 -7.20 1.40
C LYS A 23 7.63 -7.33 2.60
N SER A 24 8.96 -7.24 2.44
CA SER A 24 9.89 -7.24 3.57
C SER A 24 9.65 -6.05 4.50
N LYS A 25 9.55 -4.84 3.93
CA LYS A 25 9.22 -3.63 4.69
C LYS A 25 7.86 -3.70 5.36
N LEU A 26 6.84 -4.21 4.68
CA LEU A 26 5.52 -4.44 5.26
C LEU A 26 5.58 -5.42 6.43
N ARG A 27 6.37 -6.50 6.36
CA ARG A 27 6.53 -7.44 7.48
C ARG A 27 7.18 -6.78 8.71
N GLU A 28 8.09 -5.85 8.50
CA GLU A 28 8.79 -5.13 9.57
C GLU A 28 7.95 -4.01 10.19
N GLU A 29 7.22 -3.23 9.37
CA GLU A 29 6.65 -1.95 9.79
C GLU A 29 5.11 -1.98 9.96
N TYR A 30 4.41 -2.95 9.35
CA TYR A 30 2.95 -3.02 9.46
C TYR A 30 2.49 -3.38 10.87
N LYS A 31 1.44 -2.70 11.33
CA LYS A 31 0.72 -3.03 12.57
C LYS A 31 -0.76 -3.25 12.28
N LYS A 32 -1.39 -4.15 13.03
CA LYS A 32 -2.79 -4.56 12.79
C LYS A 32 -3.81 -3.46 13.10
N ASP A 33 -3.43 -2.48 13.89
CA ASP A 33 -4.27 -1.39 14.41
C ASP A 33 -4.15 -0.09 13.60
N LEU A 34 -3.40 -0.09 12.49
CA LEU A 34 -3.31 1.06 11.59
C LEU A 34 -4.68 1.44 11.03
N THR A 35 -4.98 2.74 11.07
CA THR A 35 -6.07 3.32 10.28
C THR A 35 -5.76 3.24 8.78
N CYS A 36 -6.78 3.38 7.93
CA CYS A 36 -6.57 3.40 6.48
C CYS A 36 -5.58 4.49 6.06
N GLU A 37 -5.62 5.67 6.68
CA GLU A 37 -4.72 6.77 6.35
C GLU A 37 -3.28 6.49 6.78
N GLU A 38 -3.08 5.90 7.95
CA GLU A 38 -1.76 5.45 8.39
C GLU A 38 -1.21 4.34 7.49
N GLY A 39 -2.07 3.44 7.01
CA GLY A 39 -1.70 2.41 6.04
C GLY A 39 -1.20 3.01 4.72
N VAL A 40 -1.87 4.05 4.20
CA VAL A 40 -1.41 4.76 3.00
C VAL A 40 -0.10 5.49 3.24
N LYS A 41 0.05 6.18 4.39
CA LYS A 41 1.31 6.84 4.76
C LYS A 41 2.47 5.86 4.86
N LEU A 42 2.24 4.67 5.41
CA LEU A 42 3.23 3.59 5.44
C LEU A 42 3.63 3.17 4.01
N ALA A 43 2.66 2.94 3.12
CA ALA A 43 2.95 2.59 1.73
C ALA A 43 3.78 3.68 1.03
N LEU A 44 3.38 4.95 1.16
CA LEU A 44 4.11 6.09 0.58
C LEU A 44 5.52 6.23 1.16
N LYS A 45 5.71 5.96 2.46
CA LYS A 45 7.03 5.92 3.08
C LYS A 45 7.91 4.84 2.46
N ILE A 46 7.40 3.61 2.30
CA ILE A 46 8.15 2.51 1.68
C ILE A 46 8.53 2.87 0.23
N PHE A 47 7.62 3.44 -0.54
CA PHE A 47 7.92 3.89 -1.90
C PHE A 47 8.95 5.02 -1.93
N LYS A 48 8.91 5.94 -0.96
CA LYS A 48 9.91 7.00 -0.84
C LYS A 48 11.30 6.43 -0.58
N ASP A 49 11.40 5.45 0.31
CA ASP A 49 12.66 4.78 0.63
C ASP A 49 13.23 4.01 -0.57
N LEU A 50 12.36 3.44 -1.42
CA LEU A 50 12.76 2.69 -2.62
C LEU A 50 13.10 3.58 -3.82
N GLN A 51 12.36 4.67 -4.04
CA GLN A 51 12.50 5.54 -5.21
C GLN A 51 13.47 6.71 -4.99
N GLY A 52 13.79 7.04 -3.74
CA GLY A 52 14.72 8.13 -3.41
C GLY A 52 14.28 9.47 -4.04
N GLU A 53 15.18 10.06 -4.83
CA GLU A 53 14.96 11.35 -5.50
C GLU A 53 13.83 11.31 -6.55
N ASP A 54 13.55 10.15 -7.15
CA ASP A 54 12.48 10.00 -8.13
C ASP A 54 11.09 9.88 -7.48
N PHE A 55 11.02 9.85 -6.14
CA PHE A 55 9.75 9.77 -5.43
C PHE A 55 8.93 11.06 -5.58
N SER A 56 7.69 10.91 -6.03
CA SER A 56 6.71 11.98 -5.98
C SER A 56 5.34 11.43 -5.62
N LYS A 57 4.71 12.06 -4.62
CA LYS A 57 3.33 11.75 -4.17
C LYS A 57 2.30 11.89 -5.29
N ASP A 58 2.61 12.68 -6.32
CA ASP A 58 1.71 12.98 -7.43
C ASP A 58 1.49 11.78 -8.37
N ARG A 59 2.37 10.78 -8.28
CA ARG A 59 2.34 9.59 -9.14
C ARG A 59 1.51 8.44 -8.56
N PHE A 60 0.82 8.67 -7.45
CA PHE A 60 0.09 7.63 -6.73
C PHE A 60 -1.41 7.92 -6.75
N ASP A 61 -2.17 6.95 -7.27
CA ASP A 61 -3.61 6.85 -7.07
C ASP A 61 -3.90 5.98 -5.85
N VAL A 62 -4.83 6.43 -5.00
CA VAL A 62 -5.17 5.75 -3.74
C VAL A 62 -6.67 5.46 -3.70
N GLY A 63 -7.02 4.20 -3.45
CA GLY A 63 -8.39 3.77 -3.22
C GLY A 63 -8.57 3.28 -1.79
N ILE A 64 -9.52 3.87 -1.05
CA ILE A 64 -9.88 3.42 0.30
C ILE A 64 -11.34 2.96 0.30
N ILE A 65 -11.57 1.77 0.85
CA ILE A 65 -12.92 1.28 1.17
C ILE A 65 -13.01 1.19 2.69
N ASP A 66 -13.82 2.07 3.28
CA ASP A 66 -14.03 2.09 4.73
C ASP A 66 -15.19 1.16 5.15
N LYS A 67 -15.61 1.28 6.41
CA LYS A 67 -16.72 0.49 6.98
C LYS A 67 -18.06 0.73 6.27
N THR A 68 -18.22 1.84 5.53
CA THR A 68 -19.41 2.15 4.73
C THR A 68 -19.44 1.38 3.40
N LYS A 69 -18.37 0.65 3.07
CA LYS A 69 -18.19 -0.12 1.83
C LYS A 69 -18.21 0.73 0.55
N LYS A 70 -18.06 2.06 0.68
CA LYS A 70 -17.92 2.96 -0.46
C LYS A 70 -16.45 3.15 -0.80
N LEU A 71 -16.14 3.14 -2.09
CA LEU A 71 -14.82 3.51 -2.58
C LEU A 71 -14.65 5.03 -2.52
N VAL A 72 -13.67 5.47 -1.76
CA VAL A 72 -13.16 6.83 -1.75
C VAL A 72 -11.88 6.85 -2.58
N LYS A 73 -11.89 7.62 -3.67
CA LYS A 73 -10.70 7.86 -4.50
C LYS A 73 -9.96 9.06 -3.93
N LYS A 74 -8.66 8.89 -3.72
CA LYS A 74 -7.71 9.92 -3.29
C LYS A 74 -6.45 9.84 -4.16
N THR A 75 -5.59 10.81 -4.01
CA THR A 75 -4.25 10.86 -4.62
C THR A 75 -3.20 10.80 -3.52
N GLY A 76 -1.95 10.51 -3.87
CA GLY A 76 -0.86 10.50 -2.89
C GLY A 76 -0.65 11.86 -2.20
N ARG A 77 -1.10 12.98 -2.80
CA ARG A 77 -1.04 14.32 -2.18
C ARG A 77 -1.95 14.49 -0.97
N ASP A 78 -2.99 13.67 -0.87
CA ASP A 78 -3.97 13.75 0.22
C ASP A 78 -3.44 13.19 1.56
N PHE A 79 -2.16 12.75 1.59
CA PHE A 79 -1.48 12.11 2.72
C PHE A 79 -0.06 12.66 2.89
#